data_AF-A0A2N2LLQ4-F1
#
_entry.id   AF-A0A2N2LLQ4-F1
#
_cell.length_a   1.000
_cell.length_b   1.000
_cell.length_c   1.000
_cell.angle_alpha   90.00
_cell.angle_beta   90.00
_cell.angle_gamma   90.00
#
_symmetry.space_group_name_H-M   'P 1'
#
loop_
_entity.id
_entity.type
_entity.pdbx_description
1 polymer ?
#
loop_
_entity_poly.entity_id
_entity_poly.type
_entity_poly.pdbx_seq_one_letter_code
_entity_poly.pdbx_strand_id
1 'polypeptide(L)'
;NFAYIKSRFMLFFRGRAPITGSLPYLWFDTPNVRFLSITDFKLFCEEKNIRIVEAHYLGEKEIVHFRPNLFALNTIFVLTSMR
;
A
#
# COMPACT_ATOMS: atom_id res chain seq x y z
N ASN A 1 -1.54 -0.22 3.51
CA ASN A 1 -0.33 0.33 2.85
C ASN A 1 0.55 0.97 3.93
N PHE A 2 1.87 1.11 3.73
CA PHE A 2 2.77 1.61 4.79
C PHE A 2 2.52 3.08 5.19
N ALA A 3 2.04 3.90 4.25
CA ALA A 3 1.67 5.29 4.48
C ALA A 3 0.29 5.49 5.12
N TYR A 4 -0.44 4.42 5.45
CA TYR A 4 -1.71 4.51 6.19
C TYR A 4 -1.53 5.25 7.53
N ILE A 5 -2.52 6.06 7.92
CA ILE A 5 -2.40 6.95 9.08
C ILE A 5 -2.05 6.19 10.38
N LYS A 6 -2.68 5.04 10.66
CA LYS A 6 -2.33 4.21 11.84
C LYS A 6 -0.89 3.70 11.79
N SER A 7 -0.42 3.32 10.60
CA SER A 7 0.97 2.89 10.37
C SER A 7 1.97 4.03 10.61
N ARG A 8 1.64 5.25 10.14
CA ARG A 8 2.43 6.46 10.39
C ARG A 8 2.47 6.85 11.86
N PHE A 9 1.33 6.82 12.54
CA PHE A 9 1.26 7.07 13.99
C PHE A 9 2.09 6.04 14.77
N MET A 10 1.99 4.75 14.45
CA MET A 10 2.82 3.74 15.11
C MET A 10 4.31 3.95 14.86
N LEU A 11 4.71 4.24 13.63
CA LEU A 11 6.10 4.52 13.31
C LEU A 11 6.59 5.80 14.02
N PHE A 12 5.82 6.87 13.96
CA PHE A 12 6.18 8.17 14.53
C PHE A 12 6.24 8.15 16.06
N PHE A 13 5.23 7.57 16.72
CA PHE A 13 5.14 7.58 18.20
C PHE A 13 5.82 6.39 18.88
N ARG A 14 5.89 5.22 18.24
CA ARG A 14 6.50 4.01 18.83
C ARG A 14 7.88 3.69 18.26
N GLY A 15 8.31 4.36 17.18
CA GLY A 15 9.62 4.13 16.56
C GLY A 15 9.81 2.72 15.99
N ARG A 16 8.72 1.97 15.75
CA ARG A 16 8.76 0.57 15.31
C ARG A 16 7.92 0.35 14.07
N ALA A 17 8.33 -0.62 13.26
CA ALA A 17 7.55 -1.07 12.12
C ALA A 17 6.13 -1.48 12.57
N PRO A 18 5.07 -0.98 11.92
CA PRO A 18 3.70 -1.22 12.33
C PRO A 18 3.31 -2.67 12.07
N ILE A 19 2.64 -3.31 13.02
CA ILE A 19 1.99 -4.62 12.84
C ILE A 19 0.49 -4.36 12.68
N THR A 20 -0.08 -4.77 11.55
CA THR A 20 -1.50 -4.57 11.23
C THR A 20 -2.12 -5.88 10.71
N GLY A 21 -3.44 -5.95 10.55
CA GLY A 21 -4.08 -7.15 9.96
C GLY A 21 -3.57 -7.46 8.54
N SER A 22 -3.21 -6.44 7.77
CA SER A 22 -2.57 -6.58 6.45
C SER A 22 -1.05 -6.81 6.52
N LEU A 23 -0.46 -6.76 7.72
CA LEU A 23 0.98 -6.90 7.98
C LEU A 23 1.21 -7.58 9.33
N PRO A 24 0.92 -8.90 9.45
CA PRO A 24 0.89 -9.59 10.74
C PRO A 24 2.26 -10.05 11.23
N TYR A 25 3.30 -9.92 10.40
CA TYR A 25 4.65 -10.42 10.67
C TYR A 25 5.56 -9.31 11.21
N LEU A 26 6.52 -9.72 12.05
CA LEU A 26 7.61 -8.86 12.51
C LEU A 26 8.54 -8.51 11.35
N TRP A 27 9.13 -7.31 11.36
CA TRP A 27 9.98 -6.82 10.26
C TRP A 27 11.18 -7.73 9.96
N PHE A 28 11.66 -8.48 10.95
CA PHE A 28 12.80 -9.40 10.86
C PHE A 28 12.41 -10.85 10.60
N ASP A 29 11.11 -11.16 10.49
CA ASP A 29 10.59 -12.52 10.40
C ASP A 29 9.67 -12.72 9.16
N THR A 30 9.81 -11.83 8.17
CA THR A 30 9.03 -11.89 6.92
C THR A 30 9.80 -12.59 5.80
N PRO A 31 9.27 -13.68 5.20
CA PRO A 31 10.00 -14.41 4.18
C PRO A 31 10.11 -13.69 2.82
N ASN A 32 9.27 -12.70 2.49
CA ASN A 32 9.36 -11.89 1.24
C ASN A 32 8.33 -10.73 1.19
N VAL A 33 8.16 -9.94 2.26
CA VAL A 33 7.21 -8.80 2.23
C VAL A 33 7.93 -7.54 1.75
N ARG A 34 7.68 -7.12 0.51
CA ARG A 34 8.10 -5.80 0.03
C ARG A 34 7.08 -4.76 0.49
N PHE A 35 7.57 -3.77 1.23
CA PHE A 35 6.77 -2.66 1.72
C PHE A 35 6.76 -1.57 0.67
N LEU A 36 5.59 -1.25 0.12
CA LEU A 36 5.44 -0.18 -0.83
C LEU A 36 4.13 0.58 -0.59
N SER A 37 4.15 1.87 -0.91
CA SER A 37 2.97 2.72 -0.93
C SER A 37 2.24 2.58 -2.28
N ILE A 38 1.05 3.16 -2.37
CA ILE A 38 0.28 3.20 -3.63
C ILE A 38 1.05 3.99 -4.68
N THR A 39 1.74 5.06 -4.25
CA THR A 39 2.57 5.87 -5.14
C THR A 39 3.76 5.09 -5.66
N ASP A 40 4.45 4.33 -4.80
CA ASP A 40 5.61 3.53 -5.22
C ASP A 40 5.20 2.48 -6.28
N PHE A 41 4.02 1.85 -6.13
CA PHE A 41 3.53 0.91 -7.12
C PHE A 41 3.22 1.58 -8.46
N LYS A 42 2.60 2.77 -8.44
CA LYS A 42 2.28 3.51 -9.66
C LYS A 42 3.55 3.87 -10.44
N LEU A 43 4.59 4.35 -9.73
CA LEU A 43 5.90 4.64 -10.33
C LEU A 43 6.55 3.38 -10.90
N PHE A 44 6.50 2.26 -10.17
CA PHE A 44 6.99 0.98 -10.69
C PHE A 44 6.27 0.57 -11.99
N CYS A 45 4.94 0.72 -12.06
CA CYS A 45 4.19 0.42 -13.27
C CYS A 45 4.61 1.33 -14.44
N GLU A 46 4.82 2.62 -14.18
CA GLU A 46 5.31 3.59 -15.16
C GLU A 46 6.69 3.19 -15.70
N GLU A 47 7.66 2.93 -14.83
CA GLU A 47 9.02 2.51 -15.20
C GLU A 47 9.05 1.19 -15.99
N LYS A 48 8.08 0.30 -15.73
CA LYS A 48 7.97 -1.01 -16.40
C LYS A 48 7.05 -0.99 -17.61
N ASN A 49 6.53 0.16 -18.02
CA ASN A 49 5.54 0.27 -19.11
C ASN A 49 4.32 -0.64 -18.90
N ILE A 50 3.89 -0.81 -17.65
CA ILE A 50 2.69 -1.55 -17.27
C ILE A 50 1.54 -0.55 -17.15
N ARG A 51 0.46 -0.77 -17.90
CA ARG A 51 -0.69 0.12 -17.85
C ARG A 51 -1.63 -0.29 -16.72
N ILE A 52 -1.93 0.65 -15.83
CA ILE A 52 -2.98 0.51 -14.83
C ILE A 52 -4.31 0.89 -15.49
N VAL A 53 -5.24 -0.06 -15.56
CA VAL A 53 -6.58 0.13 -16.14
C VAL A 53 -7.54 0.65 -15.06
N GLU A 54 -7.48 0.06 -13.87
CA GLU A 54 -8.31 0.43 -12.74
C GLU A 54 -7.52 0.36 -11.44
N ALA A 55 -7.94 1.17 -10.47
CA ALA A 55 -7.42 1.12 -9.11
C ALA A 55 -8.58 1.28 -8.11
N HIS A 56 -8.76 0.27 -7.28
CA HIS A 56 -9.80 0.23 -6.24
C HIS A 56 -9.15 0.41 -4.88
N TYR A 57 -9.44 1.52 -4.22
CA TYR A 57 -8.83 1.93 -2.96
C TYR A 57 -9.73 1.54 -1.79
N LEU A 58 -9.31 0.57 -0.99
CA LEU A 58 -10.13 -0.04 0.05
C LEU A 58 -9.74 0.51 1.42
N GLY A 59 -10.67 1.18 2.09
CA GLY A 59 -10.59 1.55 3.51
C GLY A 59 -11.02 0.39 4.42
N GLU A 60 -11.20 0.67 5.72
CA GLU A 60 -11.64 -0.38 6.68
C GLU A 60 -13.11 -0.79 6.45
N LYS A 61 -13.97 0.12 5.99
CA LYS A 61 -15.41 -0.13 5.77
C LYS A 61 -15.96 0.50 4.48
N GLU A 62 -15.16 1.29 3.78
CA GLU A 62 -15.60 2.12 2.66
C GLU A 62 -14.54 2.21 1.55
N ILE A 63 -14.96 2.68 0.38
CA ILE A 63 -14.05 2.99 -0.72
C ILE A 63 -13.44 4.37 -0.48
N VAL A 64 -12.11 4.45 -0.59
CA VAL A 64 -11.36 5.67 -0.34
C VAL A 64 -11.13 6.44 -1.64
N HIS A 65 -11.85 7.53 -1.81
CA HIS A 65 -11.67 8.39 -2.98
C HIS A 65 -10.65 9.51 -2.76
N PHE A 66 -10.56 10.02 -1.53
CA PHE A 66 -9.65 11.12 -1.20
C PHE A 66 -8.31 10.61 -0.68
N ARG A 67 -7.20 11.13 -1.24
CA ARG A 67 -5.81 10.83 -0.84
C ARG A 67 -5.59 9.34 -0.47
N PRO A 68 -5.82 8.41 -1.41
CA PRO A 68 -5.79 6.98 -1.11
C PRO A 68 -4.45 6.50 -0.56
N ASN A 69 -3.33 7.13 -0.95
CA ASN A 69 -2.02 6.79 -0.40
C ASN A 69 -1.95 6.95 1.13
N LEU A 70 -2.76 7.85 1.70
CA LEU A 70 -2.82 8.11 3.14
C LEU A 70 -3.93 7.33 3.85
N PHE A 71 -5.10 7.18 3.20
CA PHE A 71 -6.30 6.69 3.88
C PHE A 71 -6.72 5.28 3.47
N ALA A 72 -6.28 4.77 2.32
CA ALA A 72 -6.62 3.42 1.90
C ALA A 72 -5.81 2.39 2.69
N LEU A 73 -6.48 1.40 3.26
CA LEU A 73 -5.83 0.29 3.92
C LEU A 73 -5.18 -0.64 2.88
N ASN A 74 -5.92 -1.00 1.84
CA ASN A 74 -5.46 -1.87 0.75
C ASN A 74 -5.81 -1.27 -0.61
N THR A 75 -5.20 -1.79 -1.67
CA THR A 75 -5.51 -1.36 -3.04
C THR A 75 -5.44 -2.56 -3.99
N ILE A 76 -6.45 -2.67 -4.85
CA ILE A 76 -6.48 -3.64 -5.95
C ILE A 76 -6.22 -2.87 -7.24
N PHE A 77 -5.19 -3.27 -7.99
CA PHE A 77 -4.88 -2.71 -9.29
C PHE A 77 -5.22 -3.71 -10.39
N VAL A 78 -5.94 -3.26 -11.41
CA VAL A 78 -6.15 -4.02 -12.65
C VAL A 78 -5.11 -3.56 -13.64
N LEU A 79 -4.27 -4.49 -14.10
CA LEU A 79 -3.12 -4.20 -14.96
C LEU A 79 -3.33 -4.79 -16.34
N THR A 80 -2.73 -4.15 -17.34
CA THR A 80 -2.61 -4.72 -18.68
C THR A 80 -1.20 -4.48 -19.21
N SER A 81 -0.73 -5.41 -20.03
CA SER A 81 0.53 -5.23 -20.76
C SER A 81 0.30 -4.25 -21.91
N MET A 82 1.22 -3.31 -22.08
CA MET A 82 1.35 -2.64 -23.37
C MET A 82 1.81 -3.74 -24.37
N ARG A 83 1.04 -3.96 -25.43
CA ARG A 83 1.46 -4.75 -26.60
C ARG A 83 2.29 -3.87 -27.52
#